data_AF-A0A8G2L793-F1
#
_entry.id   AF-A0A8G2L793-F1
#
_cell.length_a   1.000
_cell.length_b   1.000
_cell.length_c   1.000
_cell.angle_alpha   90.00
_cell.angle_beta   90.00
_cell.angle_gamma   90.00
#
_symmetry.space_group_name_H-M   'P 1'
#
loop_
_entity.id
_entity.type
_entity.pdbx_description
1 polymer ?
#
loop_
_entity_poly.entity_id
_entity_poly.type
_entity_poly.pdbx_seq_one_letter_code
_entity_poly.pdbx_strand_id
1 'polypeptide(L)'
;MRAILINKSNVKKISKFFNGDREKMNITEKFIEYFGDNIVFVKYYEDSDIDLKVKTYKNDYKYIKIIISSNNVFNIMLLDLKSRRIGRSNLYSIIRSSADLSRETRSEISRFLDVIIGRKNLIWLLYDSNTGYTFPVNNYIIKDIIMDQIYSLNRSSTLQPEHNIEVPVSYITSYWKNYLKRNNKRSIDVWHQMIF
;
A
#
# COMPACT_ATOMS: atom_id res chain seq x y z
N MET A 1 4.12 -18.31 -4.44
CA MET A 1 3.06 -18.86 -3.55
C MET A 1 1.69 -18.65 -4.15
N ARG A 2 0.71 -19.51 -3.81
CA ARG A 2 -0.66 -19.44 -4.32
C ARG A 2 -1.53 -18.66 -3.33
N ALA A 3 -2.25 -17.66 -3.82
CA ALA A 3 -3.15 -16.88 -2.98
C ALA A 3 -4.41 -17.67 -2.61
N ILE A 4 -4.90 -17.47 -1.39
CA ILE A 4 -6.18 -18.02 -0.91
C ILE A 4 -7.27 -17.01 -1.25
N LEU A 5 -8.28 -17.44 -2.02
CA LEU A 5 -9.42 -16.61 -2.39
C LEU A 5 -10.65 -17.01 -1.56
N ILE A 6 -11.15 -16.06 -0.76
CA ILE A 6 -12.34 -16.23 0.07
C ILE A 6 -13.47 -15.40 -0.53
N ASN A 7 -14.40 -16.07 -1.19
CA ASN A 7 -15.58 -15.43 -1.76
C ASN A 7 -16.61 -15.08 -0.67
N LYS A 8 -17.50 -14.13 -0.96
CA LYS A 8 -18.59 -13.67 -0.08
C LYS A 8 -19.31 -14.79 0.71
N SER A 9 -19.63 -15.92 0.07
CA SER A 9 -20.33 -17.04 0.71
C SER A 9 -19.52 -17.73 1.82
N ASN A 10 -18.19 -17.65 1.76
CA ASN A 10 -17.26 -18.31 2.69
C ASN A 10 -16.69 -17.37 3.75
N VAL A 11 -17.02 -16.08 3.67
CA VAL A 11 -16.57 -15.06 4.62
C VAL A 11 -16.98 -15.39 6.06
N LYS A 12 -18.13 -16.04 6.28
CA LYS A 12 -18.53 -16.51 7.63
C LYS A 12 -17.64 -17.64 8.21
N LYS A 13 -16.78 -18.25 7.40
CA LYS A 13 -15.86 -19.33 7.78
C LYS A 13 -14.40 -18.87 7.67
N ILE A 14 -14.15 -17.57 7.82
CA ILE A 14 -12.85 -17.00 7.50
C ILE A 14 -11.71 -17.59 8.33
N SER A 15 -11.97 -17.90 9.61
CA SER A 15 -11.00 -18.49 10.53
C SER A 15 -10.37 -19.78 10.02
N LYS A 16 -11.05 -20.54 9.16
CA LYS A 16 -10.53 -21.78 8.55
C LYS A 16 -9.41 -21.54 7.53
N PHE A 17 -9.27 -20.32 7.04
CA PHE A 17 -8.34 -19.97 5.96
C PHE A 17 -7.02 -19.35 6.45
N PHE A 18 -6.94 -18.98 7.72
CA PHE A 18 -5.79 -18.22 8.27
C PHE A 18 -4.76 -19.08 9.01
N ASN A 19 -4.87 -20.42 9.02
CA ASN A 19 -3.86 -21.36 9.56
C ASN A 19 -3.26 -20.98 10.95
N GLY A 20 -4.02 -20.28 11.80
CA GLY A 20 -3.57 -19.83 13.12
C GLY A 20 -3.01 -18.39 13.20
N ASP A 21 -2.93 -17.67 12.08
CA ASP A 21 -2.61 -16.23 12.02
C ASP A 21 -3.80 -15.40 12.53
N ARG A 22 -3.92 -15.34 13.87
CA ARG A 22 -5.03 -14.66 14.57
C ARG A 22 -5.07 -13.17 14.29
N GLU A 23 -3.92 -12.53 14.10
CA GLU A 23 -3.86 -11.09 13.87
C GLU A 23 -4.48 -10.74 12.52
N LYS A 24 -4.02 -11.36 11.44
CA LYS A 24 -4.58 -11.12 10.10
C LYS A 24 -6.04 -11.55 10.02
N MET A 25 -6.41 -12.65 10.69
CA MET A 25 -7.80 -13.08 10.81
C MET A 25 -8.67 -11.98 11.43
N ASN A 26 -8.29 -11.47 12.61
CA ASN A 26 -9.05 -10.42 13.31
C ASN A 26 -9.16 -9.13 12.49
N ILE A 27 -8.09 -8.74 11.82
CA ILE A 27 -8.07 -7.57 10.94
C ILE A 27 -9.03 -7.77 9.76
N THR A 28 -8.99 -8.94 9.15
CA THR A 28 -9.87 -9.27 8.03
C THR A 28 -11.33 -9.29 8.48
N GLU A 29 -11.64 -9.90 9.62
CA GLU A 29 -12.98 -9.90 10.23
C GLU A 29 -13.49 -8.47 10.49
N LYS A 30 -12.64 -7.60 11.05
CA LYS A 30 -12.97 -6.17 11.25
C LYS A 30 -13.35 -5.47 9.93
N PHE A 31 -12.62 -5.73 8.85
CA PHE A 31 -12.96 -5.14 7.55
C PHE A 31 -14.19 -5.78 6.91
N ILE A 32 -14.42 -7.07 7.15
CA ILE A 32 -15.65 -7.74 6.76
C ILE A 32 -16.84 -7.13 7.46
N GLU A 33 -16.77 -6.91 8.76
CA GLU A 33 -17.84 -6.25 9.50
C GLU A 33 -18.10 -4.84 8.96
N TYR A 34 -17.02 -4.10 8.67
CA TYR A 34 -17.11 -2.73 8.16
C TYR A 34 -17.78 -2.65 6.77
N PHE A 35 -17.40 -3.52 5.83
CA PHE A 35 -17.93 -3.51 4.46
C PHE A 35 -19.19 -4.36 4.28
N GLY A 36 -19.41 -5.33 5.18
CA GLY A 36 -20.52 -6.26 5.17
C GLY A 36 -20.74 -6.91 3.82
N ASP A 37 -21.96 -6.76 3.31
CA ASP A 37 -22.41 -7.35 2.05
C ASP A 37 -21.72 -6.81 0.80
N ASN A 38 -20.95 -5.73 0.91
CA ASN A 38 -20.24 -5.11 -0.20
C ASN A 38 -18.94 -5.83 -0.56
N ILE A 39 -18.42 -6.72 0.28
CA ILE A 39 -17.23 -7.51 -0.06
C ILE A 39 -17.58 -8.55 -1.13
N VAL A 40 -16.82 -8.50 -2.23
CA VAL A 40 -16.90 -9.48 -3.32
C VAL A 40 -16.00 -10.67 -3.02
N PHE A 41 -14.74 -10.40 -2.70
CA PHE A 41 -13.78 -11.41 -2.26
C PHE A 41 -12.69 -10.80 -1.37
N VAL A 42 -12.10 -11.66 -0.55
CA VAL A 42 -10.83 -11.44 0.15
C VAL A 42 -9.79 -12.34 -0.51
N LYS A 43 -8.66 -11.76 -0.90
CA LYS A 43 -7.49 -12.49 -1.37
C LYS A 43 -6.40 -12.34 -0.33
N TYR A 44 -6.02 -13.47 0.25
CA TYR A 44 -5.03 -13.58 1.30
C TYR A 44 -3.79 -14.29 0.78
N TYR A 45 -2.64 -13.93 1.33
CA TYR A 45 -1.35 -14.58 1.09
C TYR A 45 -0.73 -14.85 2.45
N GLU A 46 -0.31 -16.10 2.69
CA GLU A 46 0.20 -16.55 3.99
C GLU A 46 1.29 -15.60 4.52
N ASP A 47 2.27 -15.26 3.67
CA ASP A 47 3.40 -14.41 4.04
C ASP A 47 3.21 -12.91 3.69
N SER A 48 2.01 -12.46 3.27
CA SER A 48 1.87 -11.07 2.80
C SER A 48 0.54 -10.37 3.14
N ASP A 49 0.36 -9.20 2.49
CA ASP A 49 -0.77 -8.27 2.53
C ASP A 49 -2.14 -8.93 2.28
N ILE A 50 -3.22 -8.24 2.69
CA ILE A 50 -4.60 -8.67 2.41
C ILE A 50 -5.19 -7.80 1.30
N ASP A 51 -5.67 -8.42 0.22
CA ASP A 51 -6.34 -7.73 -0.88
C ASP A 51 -7.86 -7.93 -0.77
N LEU A 52 -8.63 -6.84 -0.72
CA LEU A 52 -10.09 -6.86 -0.77
C LEU A 52 -10.58 -6.31 -2.11
N LYS A 53 -11.64 -6.90 -2.64
CA LYS A 53 -12.48 -6.28 -3.68
C LYS A 53 -13.83 -5.94 -3.08
N VAL A 54 -14.17 -4.66 -3.08
CA VAL A 54 -15.40 -4.11 -2.50
C VAL A 54 -16.23 -3.46 -3.59
N LYS A 55 -17.55 -3.69 -3.54
CA LYS A 55 -18.53 -3.05 -4.41
C LYS A 55 -18.98 -1.72 -3.79
N THR A 56 -18.97 -0.64 -4.56
CA THR A 56 -19.41 0.68 -4.09
C THR A 56 -20.91 0.87 -4.31
N TYR A 57 -21.50 1.90 -3.67
CA TYR A 57 -22.92 2.26 -3.87
C TYR A 57 -23.25 2.61 -5.33
N LYS A 58 -22.26 3.08 -6.10
CA LYS A 58 -22.40 3.38 -7.54
C LYS A 58 -22.28 2.15 -8.43
N ASN A 59 -22.31 0.94 -7.86
CA ASN A 59 -22.15 -0.33 -8.58
C ASN A 59 -20.76 -0.49 -9.25
N ASP A 60 -19.76 0.29 -8.80
CA ASP A 60 -18.35 0.18 -9.23
C ASP A 60 -17.56 -0.71 -8.25
N TYR A 61 -16.32 -1.05 -8.60
CA TYR A 61 -15.43 -1.85 -7.76
C TYR A 61 -14.22 -1.04 -7.30
N LYS A 62 -13.95 -1.11 -5.99
CA LYS A 62 -12.67 -0.67 -5.41
C LYS A 62 -11.86 -1.87 -4.99
N TYR A 63 -10.55 -1.75 -5.17
CA TYR A 63 -9.59 -2.69 -4.62
C TYR A 63 -8.94 -2.02 -3.42
N ILE A 64 -8.89 -2.72 -2.31
CA ILE A 64 -8.26 -2.24 -1.08
C ILE A 64 -7.12 -3.21 -0.76
N LYS A 65 -5.90 -2.70 -0.74
CA LYS A 65 -4.73 -3.46 -0.30
C LYS A 65 -4.39 -3.05 1.13
N ILE A 66 -4.48 -3.98 2.06
CA ILE A 66 -4.21 -3.77 3.48
C ILE A 66 -2.78 -4.22 3.76
N ILE A 67 -1.98 -3.29 4.26
CA ILE A 67 -0.60 -3.51 4.70
C ILE A 67 -0.58 -3.39 6.22
N ILE A 68 -0.20 -4.47 6.88
CA ILE A 68 -0.13 -4.54 8.33
C ILE A 68 1.29 -4.19 8.75
N SER A 69 1.44 -3.29 9.73
CA SER A 69 2.77 -2.97 10.25
C SER A 69 3.36 -4.16 11.00
N SER A 70 4.66 -4.33 10.89
CA SER A 70 5.44 -5.23 11.74
C SER A 70 6.64 -4.45 12.27
N ASN A 71 6.97 -4.62 13.55
CA ASN A 71 8.11 -3.95 14.19
C ASN A 71 8.12 -2.41 13.97
N ASN A 72 6.94 -1.76 14.08
CA ASN A 72 6.75 -0.31 13.84
C ASN A 72 7.07 0.18 12.42
N VAL A 73 7.06 -0.72 11.43
CA VAL A 73 7.35 -0.41 10.02
C VAL A 73 6.25 -0.98 9.12
N PHE A 74 5.89 -0.20 8.10
CA PHE A 74 5.10 -0.66 6.97
C PHE A 74 6.04 -1.10 5.83
N ASN A 75 5.94 -2.36 5.43
CA ASN A 75 6.60 -2.89 4.23
C ASN A 75 5.71 -2.62 3.02
N ILE A 76 5.94 -1.52 2.30
CA ILE A 76 5.04 -1.07 1.23
C ILE A 76 5.19 -1.94 -0.01
N MET A 77 6.43 -2.10 -0.49
CA MET A 77 6.77 -2.92 -1.65
C MET A 77 8.28 -3.05 -1.84
N LEU A 78 8.68 -4.16 -2.47
CA LEU A 78 10.01 -4.32 -3.04
C LEU A 78 10.09 -3.63 -4.41
N LEU A 79 11.07 -2.74 -4.59
CA LEU A 79 11.37 -2.10 -5.86
C LEU A 79 12.60 -2.74 -6.50
N ASP A 80 12.42 -3.37 -7.65
CA ASP A 80 13.52 -3.81 -8.50
C ASP A 80 13.86 -2.72 -9.54
N LEU A 81 14.69 -1.76 -9.13
CA LEU A 81 15.09 -0.62 -9.97
C LEU A 81 16.02 -1.03 -11.12
N LYS A 82 16.74 -2.15 -11.01
CA LYS A 82 17.61 -2.64 -12.08
C LYS A 82 16.82 -3.27 -13.24
N SER A 83 15.63 -3.82 -12.98
CA SER A 83 14.78 -4.42 -14.02
C SER A 83 14.25 -3.39 -15.02
N ARG A 84 14.04 -2.14 -14.59
CA ARG A 84 13.52 -1.07 -15.43
C ARG A 84 14.63 -0.49 -16.32
N ARG A 85 14.69 -0.95 -17.57
CA ARG A 85 15.60 -0.41 -18.60
C ARG A 85 15.08 0.88 -19.22
N ILE A 86 15.96 1.85 -19.42
CA ILE A 86 15.72 3.13 -20.10
C ILE A 86 16.88 3.35 -21.07
N GLY A 87 16.65 3.05 -22.36
CA GLY A 87 17.72 2.99 -23.35
C GLY A 87 18.77 1.93 -22.98
N ARG A 88 20.05 2.34 -22.90
CA ARG A 88 21.16 1.45 -22.52
C ARG A 88 21.37 1.31 -21.00
N SER A 89 20.80 2.22 -20.22
CA SER A 89 20.93 2.23 -18.75
C SER A 89 19.71 1.57 -18.09
N ASN A 90 19.82 1.28 -16.79
CA ASN A 90 18.66 0.95 -15.96
C ASN A 90 18.33 2.11 -15.00
N LEU A 91 17.12 2.10 -14.46
CA LEU A 91 16.62 3.16 -13.59
C LEU A 91 17.49 3.34 -12.34
N TYR A 92 18.00 2.23 -11.78
CA TYR A 92 18.96 2.29 -10.67
C TYR A 92 20.22 3.11 -11.02
N SER A 93 20.89 2.81 -12.13
CA SER A 93 22.09 3.51 -12.57
C SER A 93 21.83 4.99 -12.83
N ILE A 94 20.67 5.32 -13.42
CA ILE A 94 20.27 6.71 -13.68
C ILE A 94 20.11 7.46 -12.36
N ILE A 95 19.36 6.91 -11.41
CA ILE A 95 19.16 7.51 -10.08
C ILE A 95 20.51 7.70 -9.38
N ARG A 96 21.34 6.65 -9.34
CA ARG A 96 22.61 6.65 -8.60
C ARG A 96 23.63 7.64 -9.16
N SER A 97 23.62 7.84 -10.47
CA SER A 97 24.48 8.82 -11.15
C SER A 97 24.03 10.28 -10.98
N SER A 98 22.84 10.50 -10.44
CA SER A 98 22.25 11.84 -10.29
C SER A 98 22.40 12.34 -8.85
N ALA A 99 22.98 13.53 -8.68
CA ALA A 99 23.01 14.21 -7.38
C ALA A 99 21.59 14.61 -6.91
N ASP A 100 20.75 15.03 -7.86
CA ASP A 100 19.33 15.30 -7.65
C ASP A 100 18.50 14.64 -8.76
N LEU A 101 17.27 14.23 -8.41
CA LEU A 101 16.37 13.60 -9.37
C LEU A 101 15.78 14.65 -10.31
N SER A 102 16.19 14.63 -11.57
CA SER A 102 15.62 15.49 -12.62
C SER A 102 14.13 15.21 -12.83
N ARG A 103 13.43 16.12 -13.51
CA ARG A 103 12.01 15.96 -13.83
C ARG A 103 11.76 14.69 -14.65
N GLU A 104 12.64 14.41 -15.59
CA GLU A 104 12.60 13.24 -16.47
C GLU A 104 12.74 11.95 -15.65
N THR A 105 13.73 11.90 -14.74
CA THR A 105 13.95 10.75 -13.86
C THR A 105 12.75 10.53 -12.92
N ARG A 106 12.20 11.59 -12.31
CA ARG A 106 10.98 11.48 -11.48
C ARG A 106 9.80 10.96 -12.28
N SER A 107 9.66 11.40 -13.54
CA SER A 107 8.60 10.92 -14.42
C SER A 107 8.76 9.42 -14.73
N GLU A 108 9.98 8.95 -14.99
CA GLU A 108 10.26 7.53 -15.20
C GLU A 108 10.02 6.68 -13.95
N ILE A 109 10.40 7.16 -12.76
CA ILE A 109 10.07 6.48 -11.49
C ILE A 109 8.55 6.38 -11.35
N SER A 110 7.82 7.47 -11.56
CA SER A 110 6.36 7.47 -11.44
C SER A 110 5.68 6.49 -12.41
N ARG A 111 6.15 6.44 -13.67
CA ARG A 111 5.68 5.46 -14.68
C ARG A 111 6.00 4.03 -14.27
N PHE A 112 7.20 3.78 -13.74
CA PHE A 112 7.59 2.48 -13.23
C PHE A 112 6.67 2.04 -12.07
N LEU A 113 6.38 2.94 -11.14
CA LEU A 113 5.44 2.67 -10.04
C LEU A 113 4.01 2.41 -10.55
N ASP A 114 3.54 3.13 -11.58
CA ASP A 114 2.24 2.84 -12.21
C ASP A 114 2.16 1.42 -12.75
N VAL A 115 3.24 0.94 -13.39
CA VAL A 115 3.31 -0.43 -13.93
C VAL A 115 3.27 -1.46 -12.80
N ILE A 116 4.06 -1.27 -11.74
CA ILE A 116 4.11 -2.24 -10.63
C ILE A 116 2.80 -2.27 -9.85
N ILE A 117 2.24 -1.11 -9.54
CA ILE A 117 0.98 -1.02 -8.79
C ILE A 117 -0.18 -1.58 -9.62
N GLY A 118 -0.16 -1.39 -10.93
CA GLY A 118 -1.02 -2.09 -11.90
C GLY A 118 -2.52 -1.81 -11.77
N ARG A 119 -2.95 -0.89 -10.90
CA ARG A 119 -4.37 -0.64 -10.60
C ARG A 119 -4.65 0.83 -10.29
N LYS A 120 -5.37 1.51 -11.20
CA LYS A 120 -5.70 2.94 -11.08
C LYS A 120 -6.56 3.30 -9.85
N ASN A 121 -7.46 2.40 -9.42
CA ASN A 121 -8.40 2.62 -8.33
C ASN A 121 -8.04 1.85 -7.04
N LEU A 122 -6.76 1.61 -6.81
CA LEU A 122 -6.29 0.94 -5.60
C LEU A 122 -6.28 1.92 -4.43
N ILE A 123 -6.90 1.49 -3.34
CA ILE A 123 -6.81 2.12 -2.03
C ILE A 123 -5.82 1.30 -1.21
N TRP A 124 -4.85 1.96 -0.62
CA TRP A 124 -3.93 1.33 0.31
C TRP A 124 -4.40 1.65 1.72
N LEU A 125 -4.39 0.64 2.56
CA LEU A 125 -4.79 0.77 3.94
C LEU A 125 -3.65 0.30 4.82
N LEU A 126 -2.93 1.26 5.40
CA LEU A 126 -1.83 0.97 6.31
C LEU A 126 -2.45 0.77 7.70
N TYR A 127 -2.35 -0.44 8.25
CA TYR A 127 -2.91 -0.80 9.54
C TYR A 127 -1.79 -0.95 10.57
N ASP A 128 -1.77 -0.06 11.57
CA ASP A 128 -0.86 -0.17 12.71
C ASP A 128 -1.36 -1.25 13.67
N SER A 129 -0.64 -2.37 13.72
CA SER A 129 -0.94 -3.52 14.56
C SER A 129 -0.85 -3.24 16.06
N ASN A 130 -0.02 -2.27 16.46
CA ASN A 130 0.19 -1.95 17.86
C ASN A 130 -0.94 -1.07 18.43
N THR A 131 -1.51 -0.18 17.62
CA THR A 131 -2.53 0.79 18.06
C THR A 131 -3.92 0.51 17.51
N GLY A 132 -4.02 -0.32 16.48
CA GLY A 132 -5.26 -0.57 15.74
C GLY A 132 -5.69 0.56 14.79
N TYR A 133 -4.85 1.59 14.62
CA TYR A 133 -5.12 2.71 13.72
C TYR A 133 -4.99 2.32 12.25
N THR A 134 -5.84 2.93 11.42
CA THR A 134 -5.86 2.73 9.97
C THR A 134 -5.58 4.04 9.24
N PHE A 135 -4.68 3.99 8.26
CA PHE A 135 -4.32 5.13 7.42
C PHE A 135 -4.68 4.83 5.97
N PRO A 136 -5.83 5.33 5.48
CA PRO A 136 -6.21 5.13 4.10
C PRO A 136 -5.55 6.12 3.17
N VAL A 137 -4.84 5.62 2.17
CA VAL A 137 -4.06 6.42 1.23
C VAL A 137 -4.27 5.93 -0.20
N ASN A 138 -4.29 6.84 -1.16
CA ASN A 138 -4.40 6.50 -2.57
C ASN A 138 -3.01 6.25 -3.18
N ASN A 139 -2.98 5.79 -4.44
CA ASN A 139 -1.74 5.60 -5.18
C ASN A 139 -0.87 6.86 -5.25
N TYR A 140 -1.47 8.06 -5.30
CA TYR A 140 -0.71 9.30 -5.38
C TYR A 140 0.14 9.49 -4.11
N ILE A 141 -0.47 9.34 -2.94
CA ILE A 141 0.23 9.47 -1.65
C ILE A 141 1.31 8.38 -1.50
N ILE A 142 1.02 7.13 -1.88
CA ILE A 142 2.01 6.05 -1.84
C ILE A 142 3.21 6.35 -2.73
N LYS A 143 2.98 6.86 -3.94
CA LYS A 143 4.07 7.24 -4.84
C LYS A 143 4.91 8.38 -4.27
N ASP A 144 4.28 9.39 -3.66
CA ASP A 144 4.99 10.49 -3.01
C ASP A 144 5.90 9.95 -1.88
N ILE A 145 5.38 9.07 -1.03
CA ILE A 145 6.15 8.42 0.05
C ILE A 145 7.34 7.63 -0.52
N ILE A 146 7.11 6.84 -1.57
CA ILE A 146 8.17 6.06 -2.23
C ILE A 146 9.23 7.00 -2.83
N MET A 147 8.82 8.08 -3.47
CA MET A 147 9.72 9.06 -4.07
C MET A 147 10.59 9.74 -3.00
N ASP A 148 10.00 10.18 -1.90
CA ASP A 148 10.72 10.78 -0.78
C ASP A 148 11.76 9.80 -0.22
N GLN A 149 11.41 8.52 -0.09
CA GLN A 149 12.34 7.46 0.33
C GLN A 149 13.49 7.27 -0.65
N ILE A 150 13.20 7.08 -1.95
CA ILE A 150 14.24 6.93 -2.99
C ILE A 150 15.20 8.13 -2.97
N TYR A 151 14.67 9.34 -2.82
CA TYR A 151 15.47 10.55 -2.79
C TYR A 151 16.39 10.60 -1.56
N SER A 152 15.86 10.30 -0.38
CA SER A 152 16.61 10.23 0.87
C SER A 152 17.77 9.22 0.77
N LEU A 153 17.47 8.00 0.31
CA LEU A 153 18.44 6.91 0.16
C LEU A 153 19.51 7.20 -0.90
N ASN A 154 19.14 7.89 -1.97
CA ASN A 154 20.11 8.29 -2.98
C ASN A 154 21.11 9.31 -2.41
N ARG A 155 20.63 10.29 -1.64
CA ARG A 155 21.47 11.30 -0.97
C ARG A 155 22.39 10.69 0.07
N SER A 156 21.91 9.72 0.85
CA SER A 156 22.73 8.98 1.81
C SER A 156 23.62 7.92 1.18
N SER A 157 23.57 7.73 -0.14
CA SER A 157 24.34 6.69 -0.86
C SER A 157 24.06 5.25 -0.40
N THR A 158 22.88 5.01 0.19
CA THR A 158 22.46 3.68 0.67
C THR A 158 21.46 2.99 -0.26
N LEU A 159 21.05 3.65 -1.35
CA LEU A 159 20.14 3.07 -2.34
C LEU A 159 20.75 1.82 -3.00
N GLN A 160 20.01 0.72 -2.94
CA GLN A 160 20.37 -0.55 -3.57
C GLN A 160 19.57 -0.80 -4.85
N PRO A 161 20.06 -1.66 -5.77
CA PRO A 161 19.36 -1.98 -7.02
C PRO A 161 17.98 -2.63 -6.81
N GLU A 162 17.87 -3.47 -5.79
CA GLU A 162 16.62 -3.97 -5.25
C GLU A 162 16.48 -3.38 -3.85
N HIS A 163 15.35 -2.74 -3.56
CA HIS A 163 15.17 -2.06 -2.29
C HIS A 163 13.75 -2.21 -1.77
N ASN A 164 13.63 -2.63 -0.51
CA ASN A 164 12.33 -2.72 0.16
C ASN A 164 11.94 -1.34 0.69
N ILE A 165 10.78 -0.83 0.27
CA ILE A 165 10.27 0.44 0.77
C ILE A 165 9.63 0.23 2.13
N GLU A 166 10.43 0.52 3.15
CA GLU A 166 10.08 0.44 4.55
C GLU A 166 9.76 1.83 5.10
N VAL A 167 8.56 2.00 5.63
CA VAL A 167 8.09 3.30 6.11
C VAL A 167 7.74 3.19 7.59
N PRO A 168 8.41 3.94 8.49
CA PRO A 168 8.08 3.94 9.90
C PRO A 168 6.63 4.36 10.16
N VAL A 169 5.96 3.70 11.10
CA VAL A 169 4.59 4.04 11.52
C VAL A 169 4.50 5.49 12.00
N SER A 170 5.54 5.99 12.68
CA SER A 170 5.64 7.37 13.16
C SER A 170 5.62 8.40 12.02
N TYR A 171 6.28 8.10 10.90
CA TYR A 171 6.29 8.94 9.71
C TYR A 171 4.88 9.02 9.11
N ILE A 172 4.23 7.88 8.88
CA ILE A 172 2.85 7.82 8.36
C ILE A 172 1.87 8.55 9.29
N THR A 173 2.01 8.34 10.60
CA THR A 173 1.16 8.99 11.60
C THR A 173 1.30 10.52 11.52
N SER A 174 2.53 11.01 11.41
CA SER A 174 2.81 12.45 11.30
C SER A 174 2.30 13.04 9.98
N TYR A 175 2.56 12.34 8.87
CA TYR A 175 2.03 12.69 7.55
C TYR A 175 0.50 12.79 7.59
N TRP A 176 -0.16 11.78 8.15
CA TRP A 176 -1.61 11.70 8.21
C TRP A 176 -2.23 12.79 9.08
N LYS A 177 -1.68 13.03 10.27
CA LYS A 177 -2.10 14.15 11.15
C LYS A 177 -2.01 15.50 10.42
N ASN A 178 -0.92 15.73 9.70
CA ASN A 178 -0.73 16.93 8.91
C ASN A 178 -1.73 17.03 7.74
N TYR A 179 -1.97 15.92 7.03
CA TYR A 179 -2.95 15.85 5.95
C TYR A 179 -4.37 16.18 6.45
N LEU A 180 -4.82 15.53 7.52
CA LEU A 180 -6.14 15.75 8.12
C LEU A 180 -6.31 17.20 8.58
N LYS A 181 -5.30 17.76 9.26
CA LYS A 181 -5.30 19.16 9.72
C LYS A 181 -5.39 20.15 8.56
N ARG A 182 -4.57 19.98 7.51
CA ARG A 182 -4.56 20.87 6.33
C ARG A 182 -5.88 20.87 5.58
N ASN A 183 -6.54 19.70 5.52
CA ASN A 183 -7.79 19.54 4.79
C ASN A 183 -9.04 19.73 5.66
N ASN A 184 -8.88 19.96 6.97
CA ASN A 184 -9.96 20.02 7.96
C ASN A 184 -10.92 18.81 7.87
N LYS A 185 -10.35 17.59 7.80
CA LYS A 185 -11.11 16.32 7.71
C LYS A 185 -10.79 15.42 8.88
N ARG A 186 -11.74 14.55 9.27
CA ARG A 186 -11.47 13.40 10.15
C ARG A 186 -11.10 12.18 9.31
N SER A 187 -10.39 11.22 9.90
CA SER A 187 -10.03 9.96 9.22
C SER A 187 -11.23 9.26 8.58
N ILE A 188 -12.37 9.24 9.28
CA ILE A 188 -13.60 8.61 8.81
C ILE A 188 -14.19 9.30 7.57
N ASP A 189 -14.01 10.62 7.46
CA ASP A 189 -14.54 11.39 6.33
C ASP A 189 -13.70 11.09 5.07
N VAL A 190 -12.37 10.99 5.22
CA VAL A 190 -11.48 10.60 4.12
C VAL A 190 -11.74 9.16 3.69
N TRP A 191 -11.93 8.26 4.66
CA TRP A 191 -12.23 6.86 4.38
C TRP A 191 -13.54 6.70 3.60
N HIS A 192 -14.63 7.37 4.01
CA HIS A 192 -15.88 7.34 3.26
C HIS A 192 -15.70 7.88 1.84
N GLN A 193 -15.02 9.02 1.66
CA GLN A 193 -14.80 9.61 0.32
C GLN A 193 -14.00 8.72 -0.63
N MET A 194 -13.09 7.90 -0.11
CA MET A 194 -12.29 7.00 -0.95
C MET A 194 -13.11 5.80 -1.44
N ILE A 195 -14.13 5.39 -0.68
CA ILE A 195 -14.86 4.14 -0.88
C ILE A 195 -16.25 4.37 -1.49
N PHE A 196 -16.91 5.48 -1.18
CA PHE A 196 -18.32 5.75 -1.50
C PHE A 196 -18.49 7.03 -2.32
#